data_AF-A0A9D8IRU0-F1
#
_entry.id   AF-A0A9D8IRU0-F1
#
_cell.length_a   1.000
_cell.length_b   1.000
_cell.length_c   1.000
_cell.angle_alpha   90.00
_cell.angle_beta   90.00
_cell.angle_gamma   90.00
#
_symmetry.space_group_name_H-M   'P 1'
#
loop_
_entity.id
_entity.type
_entity.pdbx_description
1 polymer ?
#
loop_
_entity_poly.entity_id
_entity_poly.type
_entity_poly.pdbx_seq_one_letter_code
_entity_poly.pdbx_strand_id
1 'polypeptide(L)'
;MDIAAMAFVFVLATFIGIGVIRRVSRLLHTPLMSLTNAISAIAVIGAIIVAGDDHYPTFVRVLGAIALFASMTNIVSGFLITQRMLKMFRTSREPPR
;
A
#
# COMPACT_ATOMS: atom_id res chain seq x y z
N MET A 1 -4.34 -9.27 -20.98
CA MET A 1 -5.66 -8.61 -20.89
C MET A 1 -5.64 -7.45 -21.84
N ASP A 2 -6.66 -7.31 -22.66
CA ASP A 2 -6.85 -6.15 -23.52
C ASP A 2 -7.29 -4.93 -22.71
N ILE A 3 -7.24 -3.74 -23.33
CA ILE A 3 -7.57 -2.47 -22.67
C ILE A 3 -9.01 -2.47 -22.15
N ALA A 4 -9.94 -3.11 -22.87
CA ALA A 4 -11.33 -3.23 -22.44
C ALA A 4 -11.45 -4.05 -21.15
N ALA A 5 -10.79 -5.21 -21.05
CA ALA A 5 -10.77 -5.98 -19.81
C ALA A 5 -10.07 -5.23 -18.66
N MET A 6 -8.98 -4.51 -18.91
CA MET A 6 -8.31 -3.71 -17.87
C MET A 6 -9.20 -2.58 -17.34
N ALA A 7 -9.89 -1.87 -18.24
CA ALA A 7 -10.84 -0.82 -17.87
C ALA A 7 -12.03 -1.40 -17.08
N PHE A 8 -12.53 -2.57 -17.49
CA PHE A 8 -13.59 -3.27 -16.76
C PHE A 8 -13.16 -3.63 -15.32
N VAL A 9 -11.96 -4.21 -15.16
CA VAL A 9 -11.39 -4.51 -13.84
C VAL A 9 -11.19 -3.24 -13.01
N PHE A 10 -10.67 -2.17 -13.62
CA PHE A 10 -10.46 -0.89 -12.94
C PHE A 10 -11.78 -0.30 -12.40
N VAL A 11 -12.83 -0.29 -13.21
CA VAL A 11 -14.15 0.22 -12.82
C VAL A 11 -14.76 -0.63 -11.70
N LEU A 12 -14.74 -1.96 -11.85
CA LEU A 12 -15.27 -2.86 -10.80
C LEU A 12 -14.49 -2.77 -9.49
N ALA A 13 -13.15 -2.73 -9.55
CA ALA A 13 -12.30 -2.57 -8.38
C ALA A 13 -12.58 -1.24 -7.66
N THR A 14 -12.84 -0.16 -8.40
CA THR A 14 -13.20 1.14 -7.84
C THR A 14 -14.53 1.08 -7.08
N PHE A 15 -15.56 0.47 -7.67
CA PHE A 15 -16.86 0.27 -6.99
C PHE A 15 -16.72 -0.55 -5.70
N ILE A 16 -15.94 -1.63 -5.74
CA ILE A 16 -15.66 -2.46 -4.56
C ILE A 16 -14.94 -1.63 -3.50
N GLY A 17 -13.91 -0.87 -3.88
CA GLY A 17 -13.15 -0.02 -2.95
C GLY A 17 -14.03 0.98 -2.21
N ILE A 18 -14.91 1.68 -2.94
CA ILE A 18 -15.89 2.61 -2.33
C ILE A 18 -16.84 1.86 -1.38
N GLY A 19 -17.33 0.69 -1.79
CA GLY A 19 -18.22 -0.14 -0.98
C GLY A 19 -17.59 -0.63 0.33
N VAL A 20 -16.29 -0.94 0.31
CA VAL A 20 -15.52 -1.36 1.48
C VAL A 20 -15.26 -0.18 2.42
N ILE A 21 -14.74 0.94 1.91
CA ILE A 21 -14.37 2.10 2.74
C ILE A 21 -15.59 2.68 3.46
N ARG A 22 -16.76 2.72 2.81
CA ARG A 22 -18.02 3.22 3.41
C ARG A 22 -18.49 2.43 4.64
N ARG A 23 -18.02 1.18 4.81
CA ARG A 23 -18.43 0.29 5.91
C ARG A 23 -17.44 0.28 7.08
N VAL A 24 -16.39 1.09 7.02
CA VAL A 24 -15.38 1.18 8.10
C VAL A 24 -15.91 2.04 9.24
N SER A 25 -15.68 1.59 10.49
CA SER A 25 -16.01 2.36 11.69
C SER A 25 -15.22 3.67 11.75
N ARG A 26 -15.84 4.75 12.27
CA ARG A 26 -15.19 6.07 12.38
C ARG A 26 -13.87 6.05 13.15
N LEU A 27 -13.77 5.17 14.15
CA LEU A 27 -12.56 4.99 14.96
C LEU A 27 -11.36 4.50 14.14
N LEU A 28 -11.60 3.86 12.99
CA LEU A 28 -10.57 3.28 12.15
C LEU A 28 -10.15 4.18 10.98
N HIS A 29 -10.69 5.39 10.81
CA HIS A 29 -10.29 6.25 9.67
C HIS A 29 -8.81 6.63 9.69
N THR A 30 -8.23 6.93 10.85
CA THR A 30 -6.79 7.26 10.96
C THR A 30 -5.90 6.04 10.72
N PRO A 31 -6.16 4.86 11.32
CA PRO A 31 -5.48 3.63 10.92
C PRO A 31 -5.66 3.27 9.44
N LEU A 32 -6.86 3.48 8.88
CA LEU A 32 -7.17 3.22 7.48
C LEU A 32 -6.37 4.14 6.55
N MET A 33 -6.25 5.43 6.89
CA MET A 33 -5.41 6.37 6.14
C MET A 33 -3.96 5.89 6.08
N SER A 34 -3.39 5.49 7.22
CA SER A 34 -2.03 4.92 7.29
C SER A 34 -1.90 3.65 6.45
N LEU A 35 -2.88 2.74 6.52
CA LEU A 35 -2.88 1.51 5.73
C LEU A 35 -2.95 1.78 4.23
N THR A 36 -3.81 2.70 3.78
CA THR A 36 -3.93 3.06 2.37
C THR A 36 -2.66 3.70 1.82
N ASN A 37 -1.90 4.44 2.65
CA ASN A 37 -0.58 4.93 2.28
C ASN A 37 0.39 3.75 2.05
N ALA A 38 0.43 2.76 2.96
CA ALA A 38 1.28 1.58 2.79
C ALA A 38 0.92 0.76 1.53
N ILE A 39 -0.37 0.65 1.19
CA ILE A 39 -0.85 -0.06 -0.01
C ILE A 39 -0.47 0.70 -1.29
N SER A 40 -0.43 2.04 -1.26
CA SER A 40 -0.07 2.87 -2.42
C SER A 40 1.35 2.59 -2.94
N ALA A 41 2.22 2.03 -2.09
CA ALA A 41 3.55 1.60 -2.45
C ALA A 41 3.60 0.30 -3.30
N ILE A 42 2.48 -0.08 -3.92
CA ILE A 42 2.42 -1.05 -5.02
C ILE A 42 3.30 -0.65 -6.22
N ALA A 43 3.69 0.63 -6.30
CA ALA A 43 4.71 1.13 -7.22
C ALA A 43 6.03 0.33 -7.19
N VAL A 44 6.30 -0.40 -6.10
CA VAL A 44 7.42 -1.36 -5.99
C VAL A 44 7.46 -2.33 -7.16
N ILE A 45 6.31 -2.79 -7.67
CA ILE A 45 6.26 -3.74 -8.79
C ILE A 45 6.89 -3.12 -10.03
N GLY A 46 6.53 -1.87 -10.35
CA GLY A 46 7.12 -1.15 -11.48
C GLY A 46 8.60 -0.88 -11.26
N ALA A 47 9.01 -0.54 -10.04
CA ALA A 47 10.40 -0.29 -9.70
C ALA A 47 11.27 -1.56 -9.86
N ILE A 48 10.78 -2.74 -9.47
CA ILE A 48 11.47 -4.02 -9.66
C ILE A 48 11.67 -4.30 -11.15
N ILE A 49 10.64 -4.11 -11.96
CA ILE A 49 10.71 -4.32 -13.42
C ILE A 49 11.76 -3.41 -14.03
N VAL A 50 11.73 -2.11 -13.72
CA VAL A 50 12.67 -1.13 -14.30
C VAL A 50 14.11 -1.34 -13.82
N ALA A 51 14.30 -1.66 -12.54
CA ALA A 51 15.64 -1.87 -11.99
C ALA A 51 16.30 -3.16 -12.50
N GLY A 52 15.49 -4.21 -12.73
CA GLY A 52 15.95 -5.54 -13.13
C GLY A 52 16.04 -5.78 -14.64
N ASP A 53 15.49 -4.89 -15.47
CA ASP A 53 15.49 -5.06 -16.93
C ASP A 53 16.73 -4.40 -17.57
N ASP A 54 17.57 -5.22 -18.20
CA ASP A 54 18.81 -4.82 -18.86
C ASP A 54 18.57 -4.02 -20.16
N HIS A 55 17.35 -4.00 -20.70
CA HIS A 55 17.01 -3.17 -21.86
C HIS A 55 16.98 -1.67 -21.54
N TYR A 56 16.83 -1.30 -20.26
CA TYR A 56 16.87 0.09 -19.86
C TYR A 56 18.30 0.62 -19.73
N PRO A 57 18.56 1.88 -20.11
CA PRO A 57 19.86 2.51 -19.92
C PRO A 57 20.20 2.56 -18.42
N THR A 58 21.50 2.49 -18.10
CA THR A 58 22.00 2.40 -16.72
C THR A 58 21.42 3.46 -15.78
N PHE A 59 21.27 4.70 -16.26
CA PHE A 59 20.67 5.77 -15.47
C PHE A 59 19.21 5.49 -15.07
N VAL A 60 18.39 4.95 -15.99
CA VAL A 60 17.00 4.57 -15.72
C VAL A 60 16.93 3.42 -14.71
N ARG A 61 17.84 2.46 -14.80
CA ARG A 61 17.93 1.35 -13.84
C ARG A 61 18.31 1.84 -12.44
N VAL A 62 19.22 2.81 -12.34
CA VAL A 62 19.57 3.47 -11.07
C VAL A 62 18.36 4.20 -10.48
N LEU A 63 17.59 4.93 -11.29
CA LEU A 63 16.33 5.53 -10.84
C LEU A 63 15.32 4.47 -10.39
N GLY A 64 15.23 3.34 -11.09
CA GLY A 64 14.43 2.17 -10.69
C GLY A 64 14.85 1.63 -9.33
N ALA A 65 16.16 1.52 -9.06
CA ALA A 65 16.69 1.09 -7.77
C ALA A 65 16.36 2.08 -6.64
N ILE A 66 16.45 3.40 -6.90
CA ILE A 66 16.04 4.43 -5.94
C ILE A 66 14.52 4.35 -5.68
N ALA A 67 13.72 4.20 -6.72
CA ALA A 67 12.27 4.04 -6.60
C ALA A 67 11.91 2.76 -5.82
N LEU A 68 12.64 1.67 -6.02
CA LEU A 68 12.48 0.42 -5.28
C LEU A 68 12.75 0.64 -3.80
N PHE A 69 13.87 1.29 -3.45
CA PHE A 69 14.20 1.62 -2.07
C PHE A 69 13.14 2.52 -1.42
N ALA A 70 12.71 3.58 -2.10
CA ALA A 70 11.67 4.48 -1.61
C ALA A 70 10.32 3.77 -1.42
N SER A 71 9.94 2.88 -2.34
CA SER A 71 8.69 2.11 -2.23
C SER A 71 8.76 1.11 -1.08
N MET A 72 9.91 0.46 -0.88
CA MET A 72 10.11 -0.46 0.25
C MET A 72 10.04 0.25 1.60
N THR A 73 10.63 1.44 1.73
CA THR A 73 10.52 2.22 2.97
C THR A 73 9.08 2.63 3.25
N ASN A 74 8.28 3.00 2.23
CA ASN A 74 6.86 3.30 2.39
C ASN A 74 6.06 2.07 2.87
N ILE A 75 6.29 0.89 2.27
CA ILE A 75 5.67 -0.37 2.70
C ILE A 75 6.01 -0.65 4.18
N VAL A 76 7.30 -0.70 4.53
CA VAL A 76 7.75 -1.09 5.87
C VAL A 76 7.26 -0.10 6.92
N SER A 77 7.45 1.20 6.70
CA SER A 77 7.02 2.23 7.66
C SER A 77 5.50 2.30 7.77
N GLY A 78 4.77 2.22 6.65
CA GLY A 78 3.31 2.29 6.63
C GLY A 78 2.66 1.13 7.38
N PHE A 79 3.12 -0.11 7.17
CA PHE A 79 2.60 -1.25 7.92
C PHE A 79 2.99 -1.21 9.40
N LEU A 80 4.21 -0.80 9.74
CA LEU A 80 4.66 -0.69 11.13
C LEU A 80 3.86 0.37 11.93
N ILE A 81 3.61 1.53 11.34
CA ILE A 81 2.79 2.59 11.95
C ILE A 81 1.35 2.10 12.11
N THR A 82 0.79 1.47 11.07
CA THR A 82 -0.57 0.92 11.11
C THR A 82 -0.71 -0.12 12.21
N GLN A 83 0.26 -1.02 12.38
CA GLN A 83 0.26 -2.00 13.46
C GLN A 83 0.29 -1.35 14.85
N ARG A 84 1.12 -0.30 15.03
CA ARG A 84 1.15 0.46 16.29
C ARG A 84 -0.20 1.13 16.58
N MET A 85 -0.84 1.69 15.56
CA MET A 85 -2.18 2.27 15.68
C MET A 85 -3.22 1.22 16.06
N LEU A 86 -3.22 0.07 15.40
CA LEU A 86 -4.16 -1.02 15.68
C LEU A 86 -3.94 -1.66 17.05
N LYS A 87 -2.69 -1.68 17.56
CA LYS A 87 -2.38 -2.19 18.90
C LYS A 87 -3.06 -1.37 20.01
N MET A 88 -3.31 -0.07 19.79
CA MET A 88 -4.02 0.78 20.76
C MET A 88 -5.51 0.42 20.93
N PHE A 89 -6.11 -0.29 19.97
CA PHE A 89 -7.49 -0.81 20.09
C PHE A 89 -7.58 -2.12 20.85
N ARG A 90 -6.44 -2.80 21.08
CA ARG A 90 -6.38 -3.96 21.96
C ARG A 90 -6.23 -3.45 23.38
N THR A 91 -7.33 -3.41 24.13
CA THR A 91 -7.31 -3.21 25.59
C THR A 91 -6.24 -4.12 26.19
N SER A 92 -5.21 -3.54 26.79
CA SER A 92 -4.40 -4.25 27.79
C SER A 92 -5.35 -4.62 28.92
N ARG A 93 -5.87 -5.84 28.90
CA ARG A 93 -6.52 -6.44 30.07
C ARG A 93 -5.41 -6.80 31.04
N GLU A 94 -5.03 -5.86 31.89
CA GLU A 94 -4.42 -6.21 33.17
C GLU A 94 -5.52 -6.04 34.22
N PRO A 95 -6.05 -7.12 34.82
CA PRO A 95 -6.99 -6.99 35.92
C PRO A 95 -6.25 -6.37 37.12
N PRO A 96 -6.90 -5.46 37.87
CA PRO A 96 -6.29 -4.85 39.06
C PRO A 96 -5.93 -5.95 40.07
N ARG A 97 -4.69 -5.90 40.59
CA ARG A 97 -4.23 -6.73 41.70
C ARG A 97 -4.78 -6.24 43.03
#